data_AF-A0AAW5VKY6-F1
#
_entry.id   AF-A0AAW5VKY6-F1
#
_cell.length_a   1.000
_cell.length_b   1.000
_cell.length_c   1.000
_cell.angle_alpha   90.00
_cell.angle_beta   90.00
_cell.angle_gamma   90.00
#
_symmetry.space_group_name_H-M   'P 1'
#
loop_
_entity.id
_entity.type
_entity.pdbx_description
1 polymer ?
#
loop_
_entity_poly.entity_id
_entity_poly.type
_entity_poly.pdbx_seq_one_letter_code
_entity_poly.pdbx_strand_id
1 'polypeptide(L)'
;MQRQPVRHARWCEKIPLRLALLSLLVMAALGGMLSLDLRRHLVANVPDWEQSLAQEELGLTSIQAVLSLIEELPAQGADWQLQQVDCRRQAVLWECQAHYGLEDVQRFSAAMQSQIREPNVLEFTGLGQGDLRIRRGYQTLIPQSLETKDQTRMPTAASPGLHAKLAAVQPAFMRLSLSPAQCAESSAENQQTRAGVWRRSWLSQSPLRSVYLLAAQLPELHWERMSLSLNSRSYPSLLGSAFIVELEGYVYESAQRDLVDQDLADYMQTPFEHSVWSDADV
;
A
#
# COMPACT_ATOMS: atom_id res chain seq x y z
N MET A 1 -22.88 6.38 -64.27
CA MET A 1 -22.64 7.80 -63.96
C MET A 1 -21.81 7.88 -62.68
N GLN A 2 -20.56 8.32 -62.82
CA GLN A 2 -19.68 8.70 -61.71
C GLN A 2 -20.18 10.00 -61.08
N ARG A 3 -20.00 10.16 -59.76
CA ARG A 3 -19.51 11.40 -59.13
C ARG A 3 -18.94 11.09 -57.74
N GLN A 4 -17.87 11.80 -57.47
CA GLN A 4 -16.82 11.62 -56.46
C GLN A 4 -17.17 12.24 -55.09
N PRO A 5 -16.32 12.00 -54.06
CA PRO A 5 -16.59 12.28 -52.66
C PRO A 5 -16.17 13.71 -52.24
N VAL A 6 -16.84 14.24 -51.22
CA VAL A 6 -16.44 15.49 -50.57
C VAL A 6 -15.46 15.19 -49.43
N ARG A 7 -14.21 15.62 -49.62
CA ARG A 7 -13.20 15.78 -48.57
C ARG A 7 -13.47 17.08 -47.82
N HIS A 8 -13.41 17.05 -46.49
CA HIS A 8 -12.96 18.19 -45.72
C HIS A 8 -11.83 17.75 -44.79
N ALA A 9 -10.63 18.19 -45.13
CA ALA A 9 -9.49 18.25 -44.24
C ALA A 9 -9.67 19.45 -43.31
N ARG A 10 -9.43 19.27 -42.00
CA ARG A 10 -8.92 20.37 -41.18
C ARG A 10 -7.92 19.81 -40.18
N TRP A 11 -6.70 20.28 -40.35
CA TRP A 11 -5.50 19.97 -39.58
C TRP A 11 -5.59 20.47 -38.13
N CYS A 12 -4.85 19.72 -37.29
CA CYS A 12 -4.14 20.06 -36.05
C CYS A 12 -4.34 21.45 -35.41
N GLU A 13 -4.61 21.44 -34.11
CA GLU A 13 -3.57 21.76 -33.12
C GLU A 13 -3.95 21.13 -31.76
N LYS A 14 -3.22 20.08 -31.37
CA LYS A 14 -3.25 19.57 -29.99
C LYS A 14 -2.29 20.43 -29.20
N ILE A 15 -2.82 21.27 -28.32
CA ILE A 15 -2.01 21.98 -27.32
C ILE A 15 -1.47 20.91 -26.36
N PRO A 16 -0.15 20.70 -26.26
CA PRO A 16 0.40 19.75 -25.31
C PRO A 16 0.24 20.30 -23.89
N LEU A 17 -0.39 19.50 -23.02
CA LEU A 17 -0.61 19.75 -21.58
C LEU A 17 0.66 20.09 -20.78
N ARG A 18 1.85 20.02 -21.39
CA ARG A 18 3.13 20.38 -20.76
C ARG A 18 3.35 21.89 -20.58
N LEU A 19 2.61 22.75 -21.29
CA LEU A 19 2.76 24.21 -21.16
C LEU A 19 1.89 24.83 -20.04
N ALA A 20 0.83 24.16 -19.59
CA ALA A 20 0.01 24.64 -18.46
C ALA A 20 0.64 24.36 -17.08
N LEU A 21 1.56 23.40 -17.00
CA LEU A 21 2.26 23.04 -15.75
C LEU A 21 3.47 23.93 -15.46
N LEU A 22 4.05 24.59 -16.47
CA LEU A 22 5.22 25.47 -16.29
C LEU A 22 4.87 26.86 -15.76
N SER A 23 3.64 27.36 -15.95
CA SER A 23 3.22 28.65 -15.41
C SER A 23 2.90 28.61 -13.92
N LEU A 24 2.52 27.45 -13.38
CA LEU A 24 2.25 27.26 -11.94
C LEU A 24 3.54 27.12 -11.11
N LEU A 25 4.65 26.66 -11.71
CA LEU A 25 5.94 26.52 -11.03
C LEU A 25 6.74 27.83 -10.91
N VAL A 26 6.50 28.82 -11.77
CA VAL A 26 7.23 30.11 -11.72
C VAL A 26 6.67 31.06 -10.65
N MET A 27 5.40 30.93 -10.27
CA MET A 27 4.80 31.79 -9.22
C MET A 27 5.11 31.34 -7.79
N ALA A 28 5.52 30.08 -7.58
CA ALA A 28 5.94 29.59 -6.27
C ALA A 28 7.39 29.98 -5.90
N ALA A 29 8.23 30.24 -6.91
CA ALA A 29 9.65 30.58 -6.70
C ALA A 29 9.91 32.07 -6.34
N LEU A 30 8.91 32.95 -6.49
CA LEU A 30 9.05 34.39 -6.22
C LEU A 30 8.37 34.88 -4.93
N GLY A 31 7.68 34.00 -4.19
CA GLY A 31 7.05 34.33 -2.91
C GLY A 31 7.94 34.14 -1.66
N GLY A 32 9.13 33.57 -1.81
CA GLY A 32 10.01 33.16 -0.69
C GLY A 32 11.08 34.15 -0.27
N MET A 33 11.04 35.40 -0.74
CA MET A 33 12.00 36.45 -0.36
C MET A 33 11.31 37.46 0.54
N LEU A 34 11.20 37.17 1.83
CA LEU A 34 11.07 38.14 2.94
C LEU A 34 10.97 37.37 4.28
N SER A 35 12.11 37.06 4.90
CA SER A 35 12.34 37.21 6.34
C SER A 35 13.70 36.62 6.71
N LEU A 36 14.74 37.46 6.58
CA LEU A 36 15.99 37.33 7.30
C LEU A 36 15.85 38.06 8.65
N ASP A 37 16.47 37.45 9.66
CA ASP A 37 16.73 37.96 11.01
C ASP A 37 15.54 38.12 11.98
N LEU A 38 15.36 37.10 12.83
CA LEU A 38 15.47 37.33 14.27
C LEU A 38 15.85 36.03 15.02
N ARG A 39 16.80 36.18 15.95
CA ARG A 39 17.21 35.24 17.03
C ARG A 39 18.16 34.09 16.68
N ARG A 40 19.44 34.43 16.57
CA ARG A 40 20.49 33.71 17.31
C ARG A 40 20.29 33.92 18.81
N HIS A 41 20.03 32.85 19.55
CA HIS A 41 20.65 32.46 20.84
C HIS A 41 19.71 31.50 21.59
N LEU A 42 19.99 30.19 21.48
CA LEU A 42 20.38 29.32 22.61
C LEU A 42 20.19 27.84 22.23
N VAL A 43 21.33 27.13 22.24
CA VAL A 43 21.52 25.70 22.55
C VAL A 43 20.91 24.67 21.57
N ALA A 44 21.83 23.84 21.07
CA ALA A 44 21.59 22.62 20.33
C ALA A 44 20.51 21.73 20.95
N ASN A 45 19.53 21.33 20.13
CA ASN A 45 19.14 19.93 19.93
C ASN A 45 18.33 19.85 18.64
N VAL A 46 18.73 18.90 17.79
CA VAL A 46 18.24 18.65 16.43
C VAL A 46 16.74 18.28 16.48
N PRO A 47 15.88 18.82 15.61
CA PRO A 47 14.43 18.63 15.75
C PRO A 47 13.92 17.40 14.99
N ASP A 48 13.04 16.69 15.68
CA ASP A 48 12.40 15.38 15.44
C ASP A 48 11.51 15.25 14.18
N TRP A 49 11.53 16.21 13.26
CA TRP A 49 10.58 16.23 12.13
C TRP A 49 11.11 15.61 10.83
N GLU A 50 12.43 15.52 10.63
CA GLU A 50 13.04 14.88 9.44
C GLU A 50 12.81 13.35 9.40
N GLN A 51 12.55 12.71 10.55
CA GLN A 51 12.28 11.27 10.62
C GLN A 51 10.85 10.90 10.20
N SER A 52 9.88 11.80 10.44
CA SER A 52 8.47 11.57 10.06
C SER A 52 8.28 11.52 8.54
N LEU A 53 8.97 12.41 7.82
CA LEU A 53 8.90 12.49 6.35
C LEU A 53 9.54 11.27 5.68
N ALA A 54 10.67 10.79 6.20
CA ALA A 54 11.32 9.59 5.69
C ALA A 54 10.48 8.33 5.91
N GLN A 55 9.77 8.23 7.05
CA GLN A 55 8.89 7.10 7.35
C GLN A 55 7.62 7.09 6.49
N GLU A 56 7.03 8.27 6.28
CA GLU A 56 5.89 8.45 5.39
C GLU A 56 6.25 8.04 3.95
N GLU A 57 7.42 8.42 3.45
CA GLU A 57 7.92 8.02 2.13
C GLU A 57 8.22 6.51 2.02
N LEU A 58 8.74 5.86 3.07
CA LEU A 58 9.12 4.43 3.06
C LEU A 58 7.92 3.46 3.11
N GLY A 59 6.88 3.77 3.91
CA GLY A 59 5.66 2.96 3.98
C GLY A 59 4.84 3.05 2.70
N LEU A 60 4.71 4.28 2.17
CA LEU A 60 3.99 4.57 0.93
C LEU A 60 4.63 3.88 -0.28
N THR A 61 5.97 3.87 -0.38
CA THR A 61 6.66 3.24 -1.53
C THR A 61 6.46 1.73 -1.61
N SER A 62 6.36 1.02 -0.49
CA SER A 62 6.14 -0.44 -0.48
C SER A 62 4.73 -0.83 -0.91
N ILE A 63 3.69 -0.19 -0.34
CA ILE A 63 2.30 -0.49 -0.70
C ILE A 63 1.93 0.05 -2.09
N GLN A 64 2.49 1.20 -2.49
CA GLN A 64 2.31 1.73 -3.83
C GLN A 64 2.89 0.79 -4.88
N ALA A 65 4.05 0.17 -4.62
CA ALA A 65 4.64 -0.79 -5.55
C ALA A 65 3.70 -1.99 -5.82
N VAL A 66 3.04 -2.52 -4.79
CA VAL A 66 2.10 -3.65 -4.97
C VAL A 66 0.77 -3.19 -5.56
N LEU A 67 0.25 -2.02 -5.20
CA LEU A 67 -0.97 -1.47 -5.81
C LEU A 67 -0.79 -1.17 -7.29
N SER A 68 0.34 -0.56 -7.69
CA SER A 68 0.68 -0.37 -9.10
C SER A 68 0.84 -1.71 -9.84
N LEU A 69 1.34 -2.76 -9.17
CA LEU A 69 1.38 -4.09 -9.78
C LEU A 69 -0.03 -4.60 -10.07
N ILE A 70 -0.98 -4.47 -9.13
CA ILE A 70 -2.37 -4.88 -9.35
C ILE A 70 -3.02 -4.11 -10.49
N GLU A 71 -2.76 -2.80 -10.61
CA GLU A 71 -3.28 -1.97 -11.70
C GLU A 71 -2.76 -2.40 -13.09
N GLU A 72 -1.57 -2.99 -13.15
CA GLU A 72 -0.97 -3.49 -14.39
C GLU A 72 -1.46 -4.89 -14.80
N LEU A 73 -2.08 -5.63 -13.88
CA LEU A 73 -2.58 -6.98 -14.15
C LEU A 73 -3.82 -6.94 -15.06
N PRO A 74 -3.81 -7.67 -16.18
CA PRO A 74 -4.99 -7.77 -17.02
C PRO A 74 -6.13 -8.49 -16.25
N ALA A 75 -7.29 -7.87 -16.09
CA ALA A 75 -8.37 -8.46 -15.30
C ALA A 75 -9.20 -9.52 -16.07
N GLN A 76 -9.39 -9.35 -17.38
CA GLN A 76 -10.21 -10.24 -18.21
C GLN A 76 -9.91 -10.12 -19.70
N GLY A 77 -10.19 -11.20 -20.44
CA GLY A 77 -10.26 -11.27 -21.89
C GLY A 77 -11.57 -11.89 -22.36
N ALA A 78 -11.61 -12.35 -23.61
CA ALA A 78 -12.81 -12.97 -24.17
C ALA A 78 -13.13 -14.35 -23.57
N ASP A 79 -12.09 -15.09 -23.20
CA ASP A 79 -12.09 -16.51 -22.83
C ASP A 79 -11.20 -16.79 -21.61
N TRP A 80 -10.85 -15.75 -20.86
CA TRP A 80 -10.07 -15.85 -19.63
C TRP A 80 -10.39 -14.72 -18.66
N GLN A 81 -10.17 -14.96 -17.38
CA GLN A 81 -10.45 -14.01 -16.31
C GLN A 81 -9.51 -14.22 -15.11
N LEU A 82 -9.09 -13.11 -14.50
CA LEU A 82 -8.38 -13.11 -13.23
C LEU A 82 -9.30 -13.59 -12.11
N GLN A 83 -8.86 -14.60 -11.37
CA GLN A 83 -9.63 -15.17 -10.25
C GLN A 83 -9.11 -14.64 -8.91
N GLN A 84 -7.78 -14.63 -8.76
CA GLN A 84 -7.13 -14.32 -7.49
C GLN A 84 -5.73 -13.75 -7.72
N VAL A 85 -5.27 -12.89 -6.81
CA VAL A 85 -3.86 -12.49 -6.72
C VAL A 85 -3.41 -12.57 -5.27
N ASP A 86 -2.33 -13.29 -5.01
CA ASP A 86 -1.68 -13.31 -3.69
C ASP A 86 -0.30 -12.66 -3.78
N CYS A 87 -0.11 -11.60 -3.02
CA CYS A 87 1.15 -10.90 -2.88
C CYS A 87 1.70 -11.08 -1.47
N ARG A 88 2.98 -11.43 -1.36
CA ARG A 88 3.71 -11.53 -0.09
C ARG A 88 4.98 -10.71 -0.14
N ARG A 89 5.25 -9.97 0.92
CA ARG A 89 6.49 -9.21 1.06
C ARG A 89 7.63 -10.17 1.40
N GLN A 90 8.72 -10.07 0.64
CA GLN A 90 9.99 -10.76 0.90
C GLN A 90 11.11 -9.74 0.98
N ALA A 91 11.54 -9.42 2.20
CA ALA A 91 12.56 -8.41 2.47
C ALA A 91 12.27 -7.06 1.76
N VAL A 92 12.90 -6.81 0.60
CA VAL A 92 12.85 -5.58 -0.21
C VAL A 92 12.04 -5.72 -1.51
N LEU A 93 11.32 -6.83 -1.68
CA LEU A 93 10.48 -7.06 -2.84
C LEU A 93 9.12 -7.64 -2.46
N TRP A 94 8.17 -7.51 -3.37
CA TRP A 94 6.91 -8.22 -3.36
C TRP A 94 6.98 -9.38 -4.35
N GLU A 95 6.62 -10.57 -3.89
CA GLU A 95 6.31 -11.71 -4.77
C GLU A 95 4.80 -11.82 -4.87
N CYS A 96 4.27 -11.69 -6.09
CA CYS A 96 2.86 -11.84 -6.39
C CYS A 96 2.63 -13.05 -7.30
N GLN A 97 1.54 -13.78 -7.06
CA GLN A 97 1.05 -14.84 -7.90
C GLN A 97 -0.38 -14.50 -8.30
N ALA A 98 -0.61 -14.31 -9.60
CA ALA A 98 -1.92 -14.05 -10.18
C ALA A 98 -2.46 -15.31 -10.85
N HIS A 99 -3.63 -15.75 -10.42
CA HIS A 99 -4.32 -16.94 -10.87
C HIS A 99 -5.43 -16.58 -11.85
N TYR A 100 -5.44 -17.25 -12.99
CA TYR A 100 -6.39 -17.03 -14.07
C TYR A 100 -7.15 -18.30 -14.41
N GLY A 101 -8.44 -18.17 -14.66
CA GLY A 101 -9.21 -19.18 -15.39
C GLY A 101 -9.19 -18.87 -16.88
N LEU A 102 -9.04 -19.88 -17.73
CA LEU A 102 -8.94 -19.73 -19.18
C LEU A 102 -9.51 -20.94 -19.93
N GLU A 103 -10.11 -20.70 -21.10
CA GLU A 103 -10.58 -21.74 -22.01
C GLU A 103 -9.57 -22.04 -23.14
N ASP A 104 -8.81 -21.03 -23.58
CA ASP A 104 -7.83 -21.11 -24.68
C ASP A 104 -6.44 -20.63 -24.22
N VAL A 105 -5.51 -21.58 -24.12
CA VAL A 105 -4.13 -21.35 -23.66
C VAL A 105 -3.37 -20.38 -24.59
N GLN A 106 -3.60 -20.49 -25.89
CA GLN A 106 -2.86 -19.77 -26.91
C GLN A 106 -3.25 -18.29 -26.91
N ARG A 107 -4.56 -18.00 -26.82
CA ARG A 107 -5.03 -16.62 -26.70
C ARG A 107 -4.63 -15.99 -25.38
N PHE A 108 -4.75 -16.73 -24.28
CA PHE A 108 -4.30 -16.24 -22.98
C PHE A 108 -2.79 -15.96 -22.95
N SER A 109 -1.96 -16.87 -23.47
CA SER A 109 -0.51 -16.67 -23.54
C SER A 109 -0.13 -15.44 -24.37
N ALA A 110 -0.83 -15.20 -25.49
CA ALA A 110 -0.60 -14.03 -26.32
C ALA A 110 -0.98 -12.72 -25.59
N ALA A 111 -2.10 -12.73 -24.86
CA ALA A 111 -2.52 -11.58 -24.06
C ALA A 111 -1.54 -11.25 -22.92
N MET A 112 -0.95 -12.28 -22.30
CA MET A 112 0.00 -12.13 -21.20
C MET A 112 1.43 -11.81 -21.64
N GLN A 113 1.72 -11.81 -22.94
CA GLN A 113 3.09 -11.66 -23.45
C GLN A 113 3.78 -10.37 -23.01
N SER A 114 3.02 -9.29 -22.76
CA SER A 114 3.56 -8.04 -22.23
C SER A 114 4.06 -8.15 -20.78
N GLN A 115 3.46 -9.07 -20.00
CA GLN A 115 3.74 -9.33 -18.59
C GLN A 115 4.87 -10.35 -18.38
N ILE A 116 5.10 -11.22 -19.36
CA ILE A 116 6.16 -12.24 -19.35
C ILE A 116 7.49 -11.57 -19.72
N ARG A 117 8.08 -10.85 -18.76
CA ARG A 117 9.42 -10.29 -18.83
C ARG A 117 10.17 -10.72 -17.59
N GLU A 118 11.45 -11.06 -17.70
CA GLU A 118 12.24 -11.41 -16.52
C GLU A 118 12.09 -10.35 -15.42
N PRO A 119 11.81 -10.74 -14.16
CA PRO A 119 11.81 -12.10 -13.59
C PRO A 119 10.44 -12.81 -13.58
N ASN A 120 9.44 -12.31 -14.31
CA ASN A 120 8.08 -12.84 -14.31
C ASN A 120 7.97 -14.13 -15.12
N VAL A 121 7.21 -15.10 -14.59
CA VAL A 121 7.04 -16.42 -15.19
C VAL A 121 5.55 -16.74 -15.29
N LEU A 122 5.12 -17.20 -16.46
CA LEU A 122 3.78 -17.73 -16.67
C LEU A 122 3.82 -19.25 -16.75
N GLU A 123 3.04 -19.92 -15.91
CA GLU A 123 2.92 -21.37 -15.84
C GLU A 123 1.47 -21.79 -16.12
N PHE A 124 1.30 -22.98 -16.72
CA PHE A 124 -0.01 -23.56 -17.01
C PHE A 124 -0.16 -24.86 -16.23
N THR A 125 -1.23 -24.98 -15.44
CA THR A 125 -1.46 -26.15 -14.58
C THR A 125 -2.27 -27.26 -15.26
N GLY A 126 -2.73 -27.05 -16.50
CA GLY A 126 -3.45 -28.04 -17.30
C GLY A 126 -4.94 -28.18 -16.99
N LEU A 127 -5.49 -27.41 -16.05
CA LEU A 127 -6.90 -27.45 -15.63
C LEU A 127 -7.72 -26.25 -16.12
N GLY A 128 -7.38 -25.69 -17.29
CA GLY A 128 -7.95 -24.42 -17.73
C GLY A 128 -7.54 -23.27 -16.80
N GLN A 129 -6.32 -23.34 -16.28
CA GLN A 129 -5.76 -22.39 -15.33
C GLN A 129 -4.35 -21.97 -15.75
N GLY A 130 -4.03 -20.70 -15.47
CA GLY A 130 -2.74 -20.11 -15.73
C GLY A 130 -2.30 -19.27 -14.53
N ASP A 131 -1.04 -19.43 -14.15
CA ASP A 131 -0.44 -18.78 -13.00
C ASP A 131 0.69 -17.85 -13.46
N LEU A 132 0.53 -16.56 -13.20
CA LEU A 132 1.55 -15.55 -13.49
C LEU A 132 2.25 -15.16 -12.18
N ARG A 133 3.52 -15.52 -12.05
CA ARG A 133 4.39 -15.14 -10.94
C ARG A 133 5.15 -13.88 -11.29
N ILE A 134 5.07 -12.87 -10.43
CA ILE A 134 5.66 -11.53 -10.63
C ILE A 134 6.49 -11.18 -9.41
N ARG A 135 7.67 -10.62 -9.64
CA ARG A 135 8.50 -10.06 -8.56
C ARG A 135 8.72 -8.58 -8.79
N ARG A 136 8.42 -7.76 -7.79
CA ARG A 136 8.60 -6.31 -7.86
C ARG A 136 9.39 -5.83 -6.66
N GLY A 137 10.62 -5.39 -6.92
CA GLY A 137 11.40 -4.64 -5.93
C GLY A 137 10.80 -3.25 -5.72
N TYR A 138 10.97 -2.72 -4.52
CA TYR A 138 10.73 -1.31 -4.22
C TYR A 138 12.05 -0.71 -3.70
N GLN A 139 12.32 0.55 -4.06
CA GLN A 139 13.53 1.21 -3.57
C GLN A 139 13.33 1.62 -2.12
N THR A 140 14.03 0.95 -1.22
CA THR A 140 14.24 1.45 0.14
C THR A 140 15.44 2.40 0.08
N LEU A 141 15.23 3.71 0.00
CA LEU A 141 16.29 4.69 0.24
C LEU A 141 16.64 4.64 1.74
N ILE A 142 17.52 3.71 2.11
CA ILE A 142 18.08 3.63 3.46
C ILE A 142 19.52 4.18 3.36
N PRO A 143 19.89 5.20 4.15
CA PRO A 143 21.27 5.67 4.22
C PRO A 143 22.21 4.50 4.57
N GLN A 144 23.25 4.31 3.76
CA GLN A 144 24.19 3.18 3.81
C GLN A 144 24.99 3.05 5.12
N SER A 145 24.88 3.99 6.06
CA SER A 145 25.55 3.91 7.37
C SER A 145 24.83 3.01 8.38
N LEU A 146 23.78 2.32 7.96
CA LEU A 146 22.86 1.59 8.82
C LEU A 146 22.62 0.14 8.34
N GLU A 147 23.60 -0.46 7.65
CA GLU A 147 23.67 -1.90 7.37
C GLU A 147 23.93 -2.71 8.65
N THR A 148 22.94 -2.76 9.54
CA THR A 148 22.85 -3.80 10.56
C THR A 148 21.47 -4.43 10.47
N LYS A 149 21.47 -5.77 10.32
CA LYS A 149 20.31 -6.67 10.27
C LYS A 149 19.28 -6.34 11.37
N ASP A 150 18.34 -5.43 11.11
CA ASP A 150 17.00 -5.35 11.74
C ASP A 150 16.23 -4.03 11.44
N GLN A 151 16.58 -3.29 10.39
CA GLN A 151 15.97 -1.98 10.14
C GLN A 151 14.66 -2.02 9.34
N THR A 152 13.71 -2.79 9.86
CA THR A 152 12.25 -2.61 9.61
C THR A 152 11.55 -1.93 10.78
N ARG A 153 12.29 -1.48 11.81
CA ARG A 153 11.75 -1.01 13.09
C ARG A 153 12.12 0.44 13.37
N MET A 154 11.34 1.39 12.88
CA MET A 154 11.20 2.66 13.59
C MET A 154 9.80 2.68 14.19
N PRO A 155 9.67 2.31 15.47
CA PRO A 155 8.37 2.20 16.13
C PRO A 155 7.73 3.58 16.24
N THR A 156 6.48 3.71 15.78
CA THR A 156 5.68 4.92 15.97
C THR A 156 5.35 5.09 17.46
N ALA A 157 5.25 6.32 17.96
CA ALA A 157 4.86 6.54 19.34
C ALA A 157 3.49 5.90 19.61
N ALA A 158 3.41 5.06 20.65
CA ALA A 158 2.14 4.47 21.09
C ALA A 158 1.21 5.62 21.49
N SER A 159 0.09 5.75 20.79
CA SER A 159 -0.87 6.81 21.08
C SER A 159 -2.29 6.35 20.75
N PRO A 160 -3.30 6.85 21.49
CA PRO A 160 -4.71 6.67 21.15
C PRO A 160 -5.06 7.12 19.71
N GLY A 161 -4.18 7.90 19.07
CA GLY A 161 -4.33 8.36 17.69
C GLY A 161 -4.47 7.23 16.68
N LEU A 162 -3.82 6.09 16.87
CA LEU A 162 -3.94 4.95 15.94
C LEU A 162 -5.38 4.40 15.92
N HIS A 163 -5.98 4.17 17.09
CA HIS A 163 -7.36 3.70 17.19
C HIS A 163 -8.35 4.73 16.61
N ALA A 164 -8.11 6.02 16.84
CA ALA A 164 -8.94 7.08 16.26
C ALA A 164 -8.84 7.14 14.72
N LYS A 165 -7.64 6.99 14.15
CA LYS A 165 -7.44 6.91 12.70
C LYS A 165 -8.11 5.66 12.10
N LEU A 166 -7.98 4.50 12.75
CA LEU A 166 -8.66 3.27 12.33
C LEU A 166 -10.19 3.42 12.37
N ALA A 167 -10.73 4.03 13.42
CA ALA A 167 -12.16 4.33 13.53
C ALA A 167 -12.64 5.28 12.42
N ALA A 168 -11.83 6.27 12.03
CA ALA A 168 -12.19 7.22 10.97
C ALA A 168 -12.34 6.56 9.58
N VAL A 169 -11.56 5.52 9.30
CA VAL A 169 -11.62 4.80 8.01
C VAL A 169 -12.55 3.60 8.03
N GLN A 170 -13.01 3.17 9.21
CA GLN A 170 -13.86 2.00 9.46
C GLN A 170 -15.01 1.79 8.46
N PRO A 171 -15.80 2.82 8.07
CA PRO A 171 -16.96 2.61 7.18
C PRO A 171 -16.59 2.09 5.78
N ALA A 172 -15.33 2.18 5.36
CA ALA A 172 -14.85 1.70 4.07
C ALA A 172 -14.47 0.20 4.08
N PHE A 173 -14.51 -0.47 5.24
CA PHE A 173 -14.05 -1.84 5.43
C PHE A 173 -15.19 -2.77 5.84
N MET A 174 -15.16 -4.00 5.33
CA MET A 174 -16.04 -5.08 5.80
C MET A 174 -15.50 -5.67 7.10
N ARG A 175 -14.18 -5.80 7.21
CA ARG A 175 -13.49 -6.15 8.45
C ARG A 175 -12.23 -5.29 8.58
N LEU A 176 -11.95 -4.82 9.78
CA LEU A 176 -10.70 -4.15 10.13
C LEU A 176 -10.39 -4.46 11.59
N SER A 177 -9.25 -5.06 11.85
CA SER A 177 -8.86 -5.42 13.21
C SER A 177 -7.40 -5.13 13.50
N LEU A 178 -7.13 -4.86 14.78
CA LEU A 178 -5.82 -4.66 15.36
C LEU A 178 -5.75 -5.49 16.63
N SER A 179 -4.76 -6.39 16.71
CA SER A 179 -4.58 -7.24 17.87
C SER A 179 -4.02 -6.48 19.07
N PRO A 180 -4.12 -7.06 20.28
CA PRO A 180 -3.38 -6.59 21.44
C PRO A 180 -1.87 -6.59 21.17
N ALA A 181 -1.16 -5.67 21.80
CA ALA A 181 0.26 -5.50 21.60
C ALA A 181 1.07 -6.64 22.25
N GLN A 182 2.05 -7.14 21.50
CA GLN A 182 3.00 -8.15 21.96
C GLN A 182 4.37 -7.51 22.07
N CYS A 183 5.13 -7.85 23.11
CA CYS A 183 6.50 -7.37 23.23
C CYS A 183 7.31 -7.90 22.04
N ALA A 184 7.99 -7.01 21.31
CA ALA A 184 8.79 -7.44 20.18
C ALA A 184 10.07 -8.11 20.70
N GLU A 185 10.12 -9.45 20.72
CA GLU A 185 11.32 -10.18 21.12
C GLU A 185 12.46 -9.86 20.15
N SER A 186 13.49 -9.20 20.67
CA SER A 186 14.75 -8.99 19.96
C SER A 186 15.54 -10.30 19.98
N SER A 187 16.00 -10.74 18.80
CA SER A 187 17.06 -11.74 18.67
C SER A 187 18.18 -11.45 19.68
N ALA A 188 18.57 -12.49 20.40
CA ALA A 188 19.45 -12.46 21.56
C ALA A 188 20.86 -11.97 21.20
N GLU A 189 21.14 -10.68 21.35
CA GLU A 189 22.53 -10.20 21.46
C GLU A 189 22.70 -8.81 22.10
N ASN A 190 21.63 -8.04 22.36
CA ASN A 190 21.73 -6.75 23.06
C ASN A 190 20.66 -6.62 24.15
N GLN A 191 20.90 -7.28 25.28
CA GLN A 191 20.00 -7.30 26.45
C GLN A 191 19.94 -5.99 27.25
N GLN A 192 20.70 -4.94 26.90
CA GLN A 192 20.80 -3.75 27.75
C GLN A 192 20.03 -2.50 27.27
N THR A 193 19.36 -2.49 26.11
CA THR A 193 18.85 -1.18 25.59
C THR A 193 17.54 -1.18 24.77
N ARG A 194 16.70 -2.22 24.79
CA ARG A 194 15.43 -2.24 24.02
C ARG A 194 14.19 -2.69 24.79
N ALA A 195 14.05 -2.28 26.05
CA ALA A 195 12.74 -2.30 26.71
C ALA A 195 11.85 -1.22 26.09
N GLY A 196 10.65 -1.57 25.58
CA GLY A 196 9.63 -0.59 25.19
C GLY A 196 9.17 -0.59 23.72
N VAL A 197 9.53 -1.60 22.91
CA VAL A 197 8.97 -1.78 21.56
C VAL A 197 7.95 -2.90 21.55
N TRP A 198 6.78 -2.59 21.00
CA TRP A 198 5.66 -3.50 20.89
C TRP A 198 5.28 -3.69 19.44
N ARG A 199 4.70 -4.85 19.13
CA ARG A 199 4.17 -5.19 17.82
C ARG A 199 2.70 -5.53 17.95
N ARG A 200 1.88 -4.96 17.07
CA ARG A 200 0.49 -5.40 16.86
C ARG A 200 0.35 -5.93 15.45
N SER A 201 -0.40 -7.01 15.30
CA SER A 201 -0.83 -7.49 13.99
C SER A 201 -2.14 -6.80 13.60
N TRP A 202 -2.33 -6.54 12.32
CA TRP A 202 -3.59 -6.01 11.80
C TRP A 202 -4.05 -6.82 10.60
N LEU A 203 -5.36 -6.85 10.41
CA LEU A 203 -6.04 -7.51 9.31
C LEU A 203 -7.11 -6.56 8.77
N SER A 204 -7.32 -6.57 7.45
CA SER A 204 -8.50 -5.94 6.87
C SER A 204 -9.08 -6.75 5.73
N GLN A 205 -10.40 -6.59 5.52
CA GLN A 205 -11.12 -7.10 4.36
C GLN A 205 -11.96 -5.95 3.80
N SER A 206 -11.80 -5.62 2.53
CA SER A 206 -12.45 -4.45 1.92
C SER A 206 -12.48 -4.49 0.39
N PRO A 207 -13.29 -3.64 -0.26
CA PRO A 207 -13.09 -3.31 -1.67
C PRO A 207 -11.67 -2.81 -1.97
N LEU A 208 -11.12 -3.14 -3.14
CA LEU A 208 -9.79 -2.67 -3.57
C LEU A 208 -9.60 -1.14 -3.42
N ARG A 209 -10.63 -0.34 -3.71
CA ARG A 209 -10.56 1.12 -3.56
C ARG A 209 -10.33 1.59 -2.12
N SER A 210 -10.78 0.83 -1.12
CA SER A 210 -10.61 1.17 0.30
C SER A 210 -9.17 0.98 0.77
N VAL A 211 -8.40 0.13 0.08
CA VAL A 211 -6.97 -0.10 0.36
C VAL A 211 -6.17 1.19 0.20
N TYR A 212 -6.45 1.99 -0.83
CA TYR A 212 -5.79 3.27 -1.06
C TYR A 212 -6.07 4.26 0.08
N LEU A 213 -7.25 4.21 0.70
CA LEU A 213 -7.57 5.03 1.87
C LEU A 213 -6.70 4.61 3.07
N LEU A 214 -6.54 3.30 3.31
CA LEU A 214 -5.70 2.80 4.41
C LEU A 214 -4.24 3.23 4.21
N ALA A 215 -3.70 3.04 3.01
CA ALA A 215 -2.34 3.43 2.67
C ALA A 215 -2.08 4.94 2.86
N ALA A 216 -3.06 5.78 2.53
CA ALA A 216 -2.93 7.24 2.67
C ALA A 216 -3.09 7.74 4.11
N GLN A 217 -3.97 7.13 4.91
CA GLN A 217 -4.29 7.61 6.26
C GLN A 217 -3.40 7.01 7.36
N LEU A 218 -2.81 5.85 7.09
CA LEU A 218 -2.07 5.05 8.06
C LEU A 218 -0.73 4.56 7.45
N PRO A 219 0.19 5.48 7.08
CA PRO A 219 1.50 5.14 6.53
C PRO A 219 2.39 4.35 7.51
N GLU A 220 2.09 4.40 8.81
CA GLU A 220 2.76 3.62 9.85
C GLU A 220 2.48 2.11 9.79
N LEU A 221 1.46 1.67 9.04
CA LEU A 221 1.17 0.26 8.88
C LEU A 221 2.20 -0.38 7.95
N HIS A 222 2.82 -1.45 8.45
CA HIS A 222 3.62 -2.33 7.61
C HIS A 222 2.74 -3.42 7.02
N TRP A 223 2.96 -3.68 5.74
CA TRP A 223 2.19 -4.61 4.93
C TRP A 223 3.01 -5.88 4.71
N GLU A 224 2.43 -7.05 4.98
CA GLU A 224 3.10 -8.35 4.80
C GLU A 224 2.46 -9.17 3.70
N ARG A 225 1.14 -9.16 3.62
CA ARG A 225 0.38 -9.93 2.65
C ARG A 225 -0.79 -9.12 2.13
N MET A 226 -1.07 -9.30 0.85
CA MET A 226 -2.29 -8.85 0.21
C MET A 226 -2.84 -10.01 -0.62
N SER A 227 -4.12 -10.31 -0.46
CA SER A 227 -4.85 -11.22 -1.32
C SER A 227 -5.99 -10.45 -1.97
N LEU A 228 -6.13 -10.58 -3.29
CA LEU A 228 -7.21 -10.01 -4.08
C LEU A 228 -8.02 -11.18 -4.63
N SER A 229 -9.33 -11.16 -4.45
CA SER A 229 -10.25 -12.12 -5.04
C SER A 229 -11.28 -11.41 -5.91
N LEU A 230 -11.66 -12.08 -7.00
CA LEU A 230 -12.74 -11.62 -7.86
C LEU A 230 -14.08 -12.23 -7.44
N ASN A 231 -15.03 -11.38 -7.06
CA ASN A 231 -16.42 -11.75 -6.84
C ASN A 231 -17.27 -11.41 -8.08
N SER A 232 -17.60 -12.45 -8.86
CA SER A 232 -18.36 -12.34 -10.10
C SER A 232 -19.84 -11.95 -9.91
N ARG A 233 -20.35 -11.98 -8.67
CA ARG A 233 -21.74 -11.64 -8.32
C ARG A 233 -21.84 -10.37 -7.48
N SER A 234 -20.88 -9.46 -7.64
CA SER A 234 -20.84 -8.22 -6.87
C SER A 234 -21.78 -7.15 -7.44
N TYR A 235 -22.41 -6.42 -6.53
CA TYR A 235 -23.09 -5.16 -6.85
C TYR A 235 -22.25 -4.00 -6.30
N PRO A 236 -22.04 -2.92 -7.07
CA PRO A 236 -21.28 -1.77 -6.60
C PRO A 236 -22.06 -1.09 -5.46
N SER A 237 -21.50 -1.15 -4.25
CA SER A 237 -21.97 -0.41 -3.07
C SER A 237 -20.76 0.11 -2.31
N LEU A 238 -20.89 0.71 -1.12
CA LEU A 238 -19.72 1.16 -0.34
C LEU A 238 -18.80 -0.01 0.05
N LEU A 239 -19.38 -1.17 0.39
CA LEU A 239 -18.66 -2.38 0.80
C LEU A 239 -18.64 -3.46 -0.29
N GLY A 240 -19.48 -3.32 -1.33
CA GLY A 240 -19.56 -4.23 -2.46
C GLY A 240 -18.65 -3.82 -3.60
N SER A 241 -17.88 -4.78 -4.11
CA SER A 241 -16.95 -4.62 -5.22
C SER A 241 -16.70 -5.97 -5.89
N ALA A 242 -16.42 -5.95 -7.20
CA ALA A 242 -15.94 -7.14 -7.90
C ALA A 242 -14.58 -7.59 -7.36
N PHE A 243 -13.80 -6.63 -6.85
CA PHE A 243 -12.48 -6.86 -6.29
C PHE A 243 -12.54 -6.71 -4.78
N ILE A 244 -12.38 -7.83 -4.08
CA ILE A 244 -12.30 -7.90 -2.63
C ILE A 244 -10.85 -8.17 -2.24
N VAL A 245 -10.33 -7.35 -1.35
CA VAL A 245 -8.96 -7.43 -0.87
C VAL A 245 -8.94 -7.81 0.60
N GLU A 246 -8.08 -8.76 0.93
CA GLU A 246 -7.64 -9.08 2.28
C GLU A 246 -6.21 -8.63 2.46
N LEU A 247 -5.94 -7.92 3.56
CA LEU A 247 -4.64 -7.35 3.87
C LEU A 247 -4.23 -7.75 5.26
N GLU A 248 -2.95 -8.09 5.40
CA GLU A 248 -2.35 -8.47 6.66
C GLU A 248 -1.04 -7.73 6.84
N GLY A 249 -0.75 -7.40 8.10
CA GLY A 249 0.50 -6.75 8.43
C GLY A 249 0.70 -6.53 9.91
N TYR A 250 1.59 -5.60 10.22
CA TYR A 250 1.91 -5.22 11.58
C TYR A 250 2.16 -3.73 11.72
N VAL A 251 2.12 -3.25 12.95
CA VAL A 251 2.60 -1.93 13.34
C VAL A 251 3.52 -2.11 14.54
N TYR A 252 4.62 -1.36 14.54
CA TYR A 252 5.51 -1.28 15.69
C TYR A 252 5.19 -0.01 16.47
N GLU A 253 4.92 -0.14 17.77
CA GLU A 253 4.66 0.96 18.67
C GLU A 253 5.78 1.07 19.71
N SER A 254 6.18 2.29 20.06
CA SER A 254 7.11 2.56 21.16
C SER A 254 6.36 3.17 22.33
N ALA A 255 6.59 2.60 23.51
CA ALA A 255 6.12 3.17 24.76
C ALA A 255 6.95 4.42 25.10
N GLN A 256 6.46 5.60 24.75
CA GLN A 256 7.04 6.83 25.27
C GLN A 256 6.64 6.97 26.75
N ARG A 257 7.60 7.29 27.63
CA ARG A 257 7.43 7.31 29.11
C ARG A 257 6.42 8.35 29.64
N ASP A 258 5.67 9.02 28.76
CA ASP A 258 4.80 10.15 29.10
C ASP A 258 3.36 9.71 29.43
N LEU A 259 2.98 8.47 29.13
CA LEU A 259 1.75 7.88 29.65
C LEU A 259 2.03 7.31 31.04
N VAL A 260 1.19 7.64 32.03
CA VAL A 260 1.22 7.02 33.35
C VAL A 260 1.18 5.51 33.13
N ASP A 261 2.17 4.76 33.62
CA ASP A 261 2.49 3.37 33.21
C ASP A 261 1.27 2.43 33.10
N GLN A 262 0.20 2.69 33.87
CA GLN A 262 -1.04 1.93 33.86
C GLN A 262 -1.96 2.22 32.65
N ASP A 263 -2.11 3.48 32.23
CA ASP A 263 -2.92 3.86 31.06
C ASP A 263 -2.31 3.32 29.76
N LEU A 264 -0.97 3.32 29.69
CA LEU A 264 -0.26 2.70 28.58
C LEU A 264 -0.46 1.19 28.57
N ALA A 265 -0.33 0.51 29.71
CA ALA A 265 -0.53 -0.94 29.79
C ALA A 265 -1.94 -1.34 29.32
N ASP A 266 -2.97 -0.61 29.76
CA ASP A 266 -4.36 -0.83 29.36
C ASP A 266 -4.57 -0.56 27.86
N TYR A 267 -4.01 0.53 27.34
CA TYR A 267 -4.02 0.81 25.89
C TYR A 267 -3.36 -0.32 25.10
N MET A 268 -2.19 -0.79 25.52
CA MET A 268 -1.43 -1.85 24.84
C MET A 268 -2.21 -3.17 24.78
N GLN A 269 -3.09 -3.44 25.75
CA GLN A 269 -3.94 -4.64 25.75
C GLN A 269 -5.27 -4.45 25.00
N THR A 270 -5.64 -3.22 24.65
CA THR A 270 -6.93 -2.93 24.00
C THR A 270 -6.86 -3.30 22.50
N PRO A 271 -7.67 -4.26 22.01
CA PRO A 271 -7.78 -4.52 20.58
C PRO A 271 -8.64 -3.46 19.88
N PHE A 272 -8.54 -3.39 18.55
CA PHE A 272 -9.53 -2.72 17.70
C PHE A 272 -10.22 -3.77 16.84
N GLU A 273 -11.55 -3.76 16.80
CA GLU A 273 -12.33 -4.70 16.00
C GLU A 273 -13.48 -3.98 15.32
N HIS A 274 -13.56 -4.14 14.01
CA HIS A 274 -14.69 -3.77 13.19
C HIS A 274 -15.05 -4.91 12.27
N SER A 275 -16.32 -5.27 12.21
CA SER A 275 -16.85 -6.18 11.21
C SER A 275 -18.29 -5.84 10.86
N VAL A 276 -18.60 -5.79 9.58
CA VAL A 276 -19.98 -5.76 9.07
C VAL A 276 -20.31 -7.18 8.64
N TRP A 277 -21.02 -7.92 9.49
CA TRP A 277 -21.61 -9.19 9.07
C TRP A 277 -22.74 -8.89 8.09
N SER A 278 -22.58 -9.28 6.84
CA SER A 278 -23.69 -9.36 5.90
C SER A 278 -24.24 -10.79 6.01
N ASP A 279 -25.38 -10.96 6.67
CA ASP A 279 -26.20 -12.19 6.62
C ASP A 279 -26.76 -12.39 5.21
N ALA A 280 -25.87 -12.68 4.26
CA ALA A 280 -26.25 -12.96 2.89
C ALA A 280 -25.44 -14.15 2.38
N ASP A 281 -25.50 -15.27 3.12
CA ASP A 281 -25.24 -16.64 2.63
C ASP A 281 -25.72 -17.65 3.69
N VAL A 282 -27.05 -17.84 3.78
CA VAL A 282 -27.71 -19.08 4.21
C VAL A 282 -28.62 -19.53 3.07
#